data_AF-A0A7S0P060-F1
#
_entry.id   AF-A0A7S0P060-F1
#
_cell.length_a   1.000
_cell.length_b   1.000
_cell.length_c   1.000
_cell.angle_alpha   90.00
_cell.angle_beta   90.00
_cell.angle_gamma   90.00
#
_symmetry.space_group_name_H-M   'P 1'
#
loop_
_entity.id
_entity.type
_entity.pdbx_description
1 polymer ?
#
loop_
_entity_poly.entity_id
_entity_poly.type
_entity_poly.pdbx_seq_one_letter_code
_entity_poly.pdbx_strand_id
1 'polypeptide(L)'
;VEGPNGMPMALHPSSTNADVQRFSSRWLVYYEKVRTSKVFVRDSSMVTPYPLLLFGGEIKVQHARQTLTIDGWIEFGAPPRSAVLFKQLRAEIDKLLLRKINEPSLELANIGRTVSTVVQLLHEEHTPPVASSE
;
A
#
# COMPACT_ATOMS: atom_id res chain seq x y z
N VAL A 1 -5.24 16.65 -1.38
CA VAL A 1 -4.74 15.28 -1.66
C VAL A 1 -4.15 15.30 -3.05
N GLU A 2 -2.96 14.75 -3.25
CA GLU A 2 -2.40 14.65 -4.60
C GLU A 2 -2.60 13.22 -5.10
N GLY A 3 -3.12 13.09 -6.32
CA GLY A 3 -3.21 11.82 -7.00
C GLY A 3 -1.94 11.48 -7.77
N PRO A 4 -1.94 10.34 -8.49
CA PRO A 4 -0.84 9.96 -9.36
C PRO A 4 -0.47 11.11 -10.32
N ASN A 5 0.84 11.28 -10.57
CA ASN A 5 1.41 12.34 -11.42
C ASN A 5 1.18 13.77 -10.91
N GLY A 6 0.96 13.96 -9.61
CA GLY A 6 0.80 15.29 -9.00
C GLY A 6 -0.56 15.94 -9.31
N MET A 7 -1.55 15.16 -9.74
CA MET A 7 -2.87 15.67 -10.06
C MET A 7 -3.57 16.18 -8.78
N PRO A 8 -3.97 17.46 -8.70
CA PRO A 8 -4.63 17.98 -7.51
C PRO A 8 -6.04 17.36 -7.35
N MET A 9 -6.29 16.82 -6.16
CA MET A 9 -7.56 16.20 -5.79
C MET A 9 -8.02 16.67 -4.40
N ALA A 10 -9.33 16.62 -4.18
CA ALA A 10 -9.93 16.85 -2.88
C ALA A 10 -10.72 15.62 -2.43
N LEU A 11 -10.86 15.42 -1.13
CA LEU A 11 -11.85 14.47 -0.63
C LEU A 11 -13.25 15.07 -0.85
N HIS A 12 -14.18 14.24 -1.29
CA HIS A 12 -15.57 14.65 -1.46
C HIS A 12 -16.18 14.95 -0.08
N PRO A 13 -17.03 15.99 0.06
CA PRO A 13 -17.65 16.32 1.35
C PRO A 13 -18.47 15.19 1.98
N SER A 14 -18.98 14.26 1.17
CA SER A 14 -19.70 13.07 1.67
C SER A 14 -18.78 11.92 2.10
N SER A 15 -17.46 12.05 1.94
CA SER A 15 -16.50 11.05 2.38
C SER A 15 -16.40 11.06 3.90
N THR A 16 -16.31 9.89 4.53
CA THR A 16 -16.04 9.80 5.98
C THR A 16 -14.70 10.44 6.36
N ASN A 17 -13.79 10.55 5.39
CA ASN A 17 -12.48 11.16 5.58
C ASN A 17 -12.47 12.67 5.26
N ALA A 18 -13.60 13.29 4.90
CA ALA A 18 -13.66 14.70 4.48
C ALA A 18 -13.15 15.67 5.56
N ASP A 19 -13.48 15.39 6.82
CA ASP A 19 -13.14 16.24 7.97
C ASP A 19 -11.88 15.76 8.72
N VAL A 20 -11.20 14.72 8.22
CA VAL A 20 -9.99 14.20 8.85
C VAL A 20 -8.82 15.14 8.57
N GLN A 21 -8.31 15.77 9.63
CA GLN A 21 -7.21 16.73 9.53
C GLN A 21 -5.84 16.05 9.42
N ARG A 22 -5.67 14.87 10.02
CA ARG A 22 -4.39 14.16 10.06
C ARG A 22 -4.59 12.66 9.98
N PHE A 23 -3.97 12.06 8.97
CA PHE A 23 -3.84 10.61 8.84
C PHE A 23 -2.54 10.14 9.49
N SER A 24 -2.52 8.90 10.01
CA SER A 24 -1.28 8.30 10.51
C SER A 24 -0.31 7.93 9.39
N SER A 25 -0.83 7.65 8.19
CA SER A 25 -0.08 7.44 6.96
C SER A 25 -0.34 8.54 5.93
N ARG A 26 0.61 8.76 5.02
CA ARG A 26 0.50 9.73 3.92
C ARG A 26 -0.30 9.20 2.72
N TRP A 27 -0.68 7.92 2.74
CA TRP A 27 -1.28 7.25 1.58
C TRP A 27 -2.76 6.93 1.80
N LEU A 28 -3.54 7.16 0.74
CA LEU A 28 -4.95 6.80 0.64
C LEU A 28 -5.14 5.97 -0.62
N VAL A 29 -5.91 4.89 -0.50
CA VAL A 29 -6.50 4.21 -1.66
C VAL A 29 -7.93 4.70 -1.84
N TYR A 30 -8.39 4.75 -3.08
CA TYR A 30 -9.74 5.16 -3.42
C TYR A 30 -10.37 4.24 -4.45
N TYR A 31 -11.69 4.15 -4.42
CA TYR A 31 -12.47 3.40 -5.40
C TYR A 31 -12.96 4.30 -6.54
N GLU A 32 -13.65 5.39 -6.21
CA GLU A 32 -14.25 6.31 -7.18
C GLU A 32 -13.64 7.71 -7.09
N LYS A 33 -13.30 8.29 -8.25
CA LYS A 33 -13.07 9.72 -8.41
C LYS A 33 -14.05 10.32 -9.41
N VAL A 34 -14.59 11.49 -9.09
CA VAL A 34 -15.53 12.22 -9.93
C VAL A 34 -14.96 13.59 -10.26
N ARG A 35 -15.24 14.10 -11.46
CA ARG A 35 -14.91 15.48 -11.83
C ARG A 35 -16.18 16.29 -11.99
N THR A 36 -16.34 17.30 -11.14
CA THR A 36 -17.36 18.36 -11.31
C THR A 36 -16.63 19.69 -11.51
N SER A 37 -16.57 20.53 -10.47
CA SER A 37 -15.76 21.76 -10.45
C SER A 37 -14.26 21.48 -10.31
N LYS A 38 -13.90 20.44 -9.55
CA LYS A 38 -12.56 19.87 -9.44
C LYS A 38 -12.67 18.35 -9.30
N VAL A 39 -11.53 17.66 -9.21
CA VAL A 39 -11.52 16.21 -9.00
C VAL A 39 -11.70 15.89 -7.53
N PHE A 40 -12.72 15.11 -7.24
CA PHE A 40 -13.08 14.66 -5.91
C PHE A 40 -12.95 13.15 -5.79
N VAL A 41 -12.39 12.68 -4.68
CA VAL A 41 -12.37 11.29 -4.27
C VAL A 41 -13.55 11.03 -3.33
N ARG A 42 -14.47 10.13 -3.69
CA ARG A 42 -15.66 9.86 -2.85
C ARG A 42 -15.35 8.93 -1.71
N ASP A 43 -14.87 7.74 -2.05
CA ASP A 43 -14.56 6.70 -1.10
C ASP A 43 -13.05 6.58 -0.99
N SER A 44 -12.54 6.72 0.23
CA SER A 44 -11.12 6.58 0.51
C SER A 44 -10.88 5.76 1.76
N SER A 45 -9.78 5.02 1.79
CA SER A 45 -9.30 4.31 2.97
C SER A 45 -7.83 4.60 3.14
N MET A 46 -7.44 4.98 4.36
CA MET A 46 -6.03 5.17 4.70
C MET A 46 -5.30 3.84 4.65
N VAL A 47 -4.13 3.84 4.03
CA VAL A 47 -3.29 2.65 3.91
C VAL A 47 -1.88 2.99 4.35
N THR A 48 -1.22 2.04 4.99
CA THR A 48 0.17 2.12 5.40
C THR A 48 1.10 1.61 4.29
N PRO A 49 2.43 1.85 4.37
CA PRO A 49 3.39 1.35 3.38
C PRO A 49 3.37 -0.16 3.08
N TYR A 50 3.18 -1.05 4.08
CA TYR A 50 3.34 -2.49 3.85
C TYR A 50 2.28 -3.11 2.94
N PRO A 51 0.97 -2.79 3.07
CA PRO A 51 -0.01 -3.22 2.07
C PRO A 51 0.34 -2.77 0.66
N LEU A 52 0.86 -1.54 0.49
CA LEU A 52 1.31 -1.05 -0.82
C LEU A 52 2.53 -1.86 -1.30
N LEU A 53 3.51 -2.11 -0.44
CA LEU A 53 4.68 -2.94 -0.76
C LEU A 53 4.33 -4.40 -1.01
N LEU A 54 3.21 -4.92 -0.52
CA LEU A 54 2.74 -6.28 -0.80
C LEU A 54 1.93 -6.37 -2.09
N PHE A 55 0.98 -5.45 -2.29
CA PHE A 55 -0.07 -5.59 -3.31
C PHE A 55 -0.04 -4.50 -4.40
N GLY A 56 0.85 -3.52 -4.28
CA GLY A 56 1.10 -2.52 -5.32
C GLY A 56 1.94 -3.06 -6.47
N GLY A 57 2.33 -2.20 -7.41
CA GLY A 57 3.10 -2.62 -8.57
C GLY A 57 4.60 -2.80 -8.31
N GLU A 58 5.44 -2.46 -9.29
CA GLU A 58 6.85 -2.86 -9.33
C GLU A 58 7.68 -2.16 -8.25
N ILE A 59 8.38 -2.95 -7.41
CA ILE A 59 9.29 -2.42 -6.39
C ILE A 59 10.70 -2.20 -6.98
N LYS A 60 11.18 -0.97 -6.96
CA LYS A 60 12.56 -0.60 -7.31
C LYS A 60 13.30 -0.01 -6.12
N VAL A 61 14.59 -0.31 -6.02
CA VAL A 61 15.49 0.22 -4.98
C VAL A 61 16.27 1.40 -5.57
N GLN A 62 16.24 2.54 -4.90
CA GLN A 62 17.08 3.69 -5.22
C GLN A 62 18.27 3.74 -4.23
N HIS A 63 19.35 3.04 -4.58
CA HIS A 63 20.52 2.90 -3.70
C HIS A 63 21.13 4.24 -3.26
N ALA A 64 21.18 5.23 -4.16
CA ALA A 64 21.74 6.54 -3.86
C ALA A 64 20.92 7.33 -2.82
N ARG A 65 19.61 7.10 -2.77
CA ARG A 65 18.68 7.81 -1.86
C ARG A 65 18.27 6.99 -0.64
N GLN A 66 18.65 5.70 -0.59
CA GLN A 66 18.16 4.75 0.42
C GLN A 66 16.63 4.70 0.49
N THR A 67 15.98 4.81 -0.68
CA THR A 67 14.52 4.76 -0.80
C THR A 67 14.06 3.60 -1.68
N LEU A 68 12.82 3.19 -1.47
CA LEU A 68 12.10 2.23 -2.28
C LEU A 68 10.99 2.95 -3.03
N THR A 69 10.79 2.59 -4.30
CA THR A 69 9.65 3.08 -5.09
C THR A 69 8.76 1.97 -5.55
N ILE A 70 7.45 2.22 -5.54
CA ILE A 70 6.43 1.40 -6.19
C ILE A 70 5.93 2.15 -7.43
N ASP A 71 5.97 1.48 -8.58
CA ASP A 71 5.55 2.03 -9.89
C ASP A 71 6.21 3.37 -10.27
N GLY A 72 7.38 3.65 -9.70
CA GLY A 72 8.19 4.83 -10.00
C GLY A 72 7.73 6.15 -9.38
N TRP A 73 6.62 6.18 -8.64
CA TRP A 73 6.09 7.44 -8.06
C TRP A 73 5.76 7.34 -6.56
N ILE A 74 5.43 6.16 -6.04
CA ILE A 74 5.18 5.98 -4.61
C ILE A 74 6.52 5.72 -3.91
N GLU A 75 7.02 6.68 -3.16
CA GLU A 75 8.36 6.60 -2.54
C GLU A 75 8.29 6.41 -1.01
N PHE A 76 9.11 5.49 -0.50
CA PHE A 76 9.27 5.19 0.93
C PHE A 76 10.74 5.21 1.33
N GLY A 77 11.05 5.81 2.47
CA GLY A 77 12.35 5.64 3.11
C GLY A 77 12.44 4.26 3.74
N ALA A 78 13.26 3.38 3.19
CA ALA A 78 13.47 2.04 3.74
C ALA A 78 14.78 1.42 3.22
N PRO A 79 15.45 0.58 4.02
CA PRO A 79 16.64 -0.12 3.59
C PRO A 79 16.39 -1.00 2.35
N PRO A 80 17.36 -1.16 1.43
CA PRO A 80 17.27 -2.06 0.28
C PRO A 80 16.81 -3.49 0.61
N ARG A 81 17.19 -3.99 1.80
CA ARG A 81 16.80 -5.32 2.29
C ARG A 81 15.28 -5.49 2.37
N SER A 82 14.53 -4.43 2.71
CA SER A 82 13.07 -4.48 2.78
C SER A 82 12.47 -4.79 1.42
N ALA A 83 12.98 -4.21 0.33
CA ALA A 83 12.49 -4.52 -1.02
C ALA A 83 12.69 -5.99 -1.39
N VAL A 84 13.84 -6.58 -1.03
CA VAL A 84 14.11 -8.00 -1.28
C VAL A 84 13.11 -8.87 -0.50
N LEU A 85 12.87 -8.55 0.77
CA LEU A 85 11.90 -9.25 1.61
C LEU A 85 10.49 -9.22 1.00
N PHE A 86 9.99 -8.03 0.63
CA PHE A 86 8.67 -7.91 0.02
C PHE A 86 8.57 -8.62 -1.34
N LYS A 87 9.62 -8.59 -2.16
CA LYS A 87 9.66 -9.34 -3.43
C LYS A 87 9.56 -10.86 -3.20
N GLN A 88 10.28 -11.39 -2.21
CA GLN A 88 10.21 -12.80 -1.86
C GLN A 88 8.83 -13.17 -1.30
N LEU A 89 8.27 -12.32 -0.44
CA LEU A 89 6.95 -12.55 0.14
C LEU A 89 5.84 -12.56 -0.92
N ARG A 90 5.90 -11.64 -1.89
CA ARG A 90 5.01 -11.64 -3.06
C ARG A 90 5.09 -12.95 -3.84
N ALA A 91 6.30 -13.43 -4.13
CA ALA A 91 6.47 -14.70 -4.84
C ALA A 91 5.87 -15.90 -4.10
N GLU A 92 5.94 -15.92 -2.76
CA GLU A 92 5.29 -16.96 -1.96
C GLU A 92 3.75 -16.84 -1.95
N ILE A 93 3.22 -15.61 -1.92
CA ILE A 93 1.77 -15.35 -2.06
C ILE A 93 1.30 -15.84 -3.44
N ASP A 94 2.01 -15.51 -4.50
CA ASP A 94 1.65 -15.91 -5.87
C ASP A 94 1.60 -17.43 -6.02
N LYS A 95 2.58 -18.15 -5.45
CA LYS A 95 2.56 -19.63 -5.41
C LYS A 95 1.33 -20.17 -4.69
N LEU A 96 0.94 -19.57 -3.56
CA LEU A 96 -0.25 -19.99 -2.83
C LEU A 96 -1.53 -19.71 -3.60
N LEU A 97 -1.65 -18.55 -4.23
CA LEU A 97 -2.80 -18.20 -5.06
C LEU A 97 -2.91 -19.14 -6.27
N LEU A 98 -1.81 -19.46 -6.94
CA LEU A 98 -1.78 -20.43 -8.03
C LEU A 98 -2.26 -21.82 -7.57
N ARG A 99 -1.86 -22.26 -6.38
CA ARG A 99 -2.37 -23.52 -5.81
C ARG A 99 -3.87 -23.46 -5.53
N LYS A 100 -4.38 -22.35 -4.97
CA LYS A 100 -5.82 -22.15 -4.73
C LYS A 100 -6.64 -22.09 -6.02
N ILE A 101 -6.07 -21.56 -7.11
CA ILE A 101 -6.70 -21.57 -8.43
C ILE A 101 -6.83 -23.02 -8.95
N ASN A 102 -5.76 -23.81 -8.83
CA ASN A 102 -5.76 -25.22 -9.26
C ASN A 102 -6.62 -26.12 -8.36
N GLU A 103 -6.74 -25.78 -7.08
CA GLU A 103 -7.55 -26.51 -6.09
C GLU A 103 -8.39 -25.52 -5.26
N PRO A 104 -9.60 -25.14 -5.73
CA PRO A 104 -10.42 -24.13 -5.06
C PRO A 104 -10.89 -24.51 -3.65
N SER A 105 -10.95 -25.80 -3.32
CA SER A 105 -11.26 -26.30 -1.97
C SER A 105 -10.10 -26.17 -0.98
N LEU A 106 -8.92 -25.76 -1.45
CA LEU A 106 -7.70 -25.69 -0.63
C LEU A 106 -7.78 -24.61 0.45
N GLU A 107 -7.73 -24.98 1.72
CA GLU A 107 -7.72 -24.02 2.84
C GLU A 107 -6.33 -23.39 3.03
N LEU A 108 -6.13 -22.18 2.48
CA LEU A 108 -4.85 -21.47 2.54
C LEU A 108 -4.41 -21.12 3.96
N ALA A 109 -5.36 -20.94 4.89
CA ALA A 109 -5.07 -20.66 6.29
C ALA A 109 -4.25 -21.78 6.95
N ASN A 110 -4.39 -23.02 6.47
CA ASN A 110 -3.75 -24.20 7.03
C ASN A 110 -2.45 -24.59 6.31
N ILE A 111 -2.03 -23.82 5.30
CA ILE A 111 -0.91 -24.17 4.43
C ILE A 111 0.29 -23.29 4.70
N GLY A 112 1.30 -23.90 5.31
CA GLY A 112 2.54 -23.22 5.64
C GLY A 112 2.33 -22.08 6.63
N ARG A 113 3.20 -21.07 6.58
CA ARG A 113 3.15 -19.89 7.46
C ARG A 113 3.03 -18.57 6.70
N THR A 114 2.90 -18.59 5.37
CA THR A 114 2.95 -17.36 4.57
C THR A 114 1.79 -16.44 4.89
N VAL A 115 0.55 -16.96 4.92
CA VAL A 115 -0.64 -16.16 5.23
C VAL A 115 -0.55 -15.57 6.64
N SER A 116 -0.20 -16.37 7.64
CA SER A 116 -0.04 -15.88 9.02
C SER A 116 1.08 -14.86 9.15
N THR A 117 2.21 -15.05 8.45
CA THR A 117 3.32 -14.08 8.42
C THR A 117 2.89 -12.77 7.79
N VAL A 118 2.15 -12.79 6.67
CA VAL A 118 1.62 -11.58 6.03
C VAL A 118 0.65 -10.86 6.98
N VAL A 119 -0.28 -11.58 7.59
CA VAL A 119 -1.23 -10.99 8.54
C VAL A 119 -0.51 -10.36 9.72
N GLN A 120 0.47 -11.05 10.31
CA GLN A 120 1.29 -10.53 11.41
C GLN A 120 2.06 -9.29 10.99
N LEU A 121 2.74 -9.33 9.84
CA LEU A 121 3.48 -8.19 9.29
C LEU A 121 2.59 -6.95 9.12
N LEU A 122 1.35 -7.14 8.64
CA LEU A 122 0.39 -6.06 8.45
C LEU A 122 -0.16 -5.50 9.78
N HIS A 123 -0.26 -6.31 10.83
CA HIS A 123 -0.69 -5.86 12.16
C HIS A 123 0.43 -5.15 12.92
N GLU A 124 1.67 -5.58 12.74
CA GLU A 124 2.86 -5.02 13.41
C GLU A 124 3.38 -3.74 12.73
N GLU A 125 2.72 -3.28 11.66
CA GLU A 125 3.13 -2.06 10.98
C GLU A 125 2.88 -0.82 11.85
N HIS A 126 3.84 -0.53 12.71
CA HIS A 126 3.94 0.76 13.37
C HIS A 126 4.40 1.78 12.35
N THR A 127 3.53 2.71 12.00
CA THR A 127 3.92 3.86 11.18
C THR A 127 4.91 4.67 12.01
N PRO A 128 6.18 4.85 11.57
CA PRO A 128 7.06 5.79 12.26
C PRO A 128 6.40 7.17 12.21
N PRO A 129 6.53 7.99 13.27
CA PRO A 129 5.96 9.32 13.28
C PRO A 129 6.44 10.05 12.02
N VAL A 130 5.49 10.61 11.26
CA VAL A 130 5.77 11.38 10.06
C VAL A 130 6.82 12.42 10.44
N ALA A 131 8.06 12.22 9.97
CA ALA A 131 9.12 13.21 10.16
C ALA A 131 8.60 14.52 9.57
N SER A 132 8.51 15.54 10.42
CA SER A 132 8.17 16.89 10.04
C SER A 132 9.16 17.34 8.95
N SER A 133 8.75 17.27 7.70
CA SER A 133 9.41 18.03 6.65
C SER A 133 8.86 19.46 6.76
N GLU A 134 9.63 20.31 7.44
CA GLU A 134 9.60 21.76 7.22
C GLU A 134 9.93 22.10 5.76
#